data_AF-A0A6P0Z5S9-F1
#
_entry.id   AF-A0A6P0Z5S9-F1
#
_cell.length_a   1.000
_cell.length_b   1.000
_cell.length_c   1.000
_cell.angle_alpha   90.00
_cell.angle_beta   90.00
_cell.angle_gamma   90.00
#
_symmetry.space_group_name_H-M   'P 1'
#
loop_
_entity.id
_entity.type
_entity.pdbx_description
1 polymer ?
#
loop_
_entity_poly.entity_id
_entity_poly.type
_entity_poly.pdbx_seq_one_letter_code
_entity_poly.pdbx_strand_id
1 'polypeptide(L)'
;MGSIKFSFLQIKLYTPYLKFLETNFNAGTVENLMCREQLSIDYLGNVYDCDFNQMENVAARSVTGEKLTVNKLLEAGSLDIINEVHTAFYCYGCTAGCGSSCSGALT
;
A
#
# COMPACT_ATOMS: atom_id res chain seq x y z
N MET A 1 3.82 -16.54 -12.92
CA MET A 1 3.56 -15.42 -13.85
C MET A 1 4.58 -14.33 -13.55
N GLY A 2 5.81 -14.48 -14.02
CA GLY A 2 6.37 -13.51 -14.96
C GLY A 2 7.68 -12.95 -14.41
N SER A 3 8.74 -13.77 -14.44
CA SER A 3 10.11 -13.31 -14.18
C SER A 3 10.52 -12.34 -15.29
N ILE A 4 10.13 -11.07 -15.15
CA ILE A 4 10.61 -10.00 -16.02
C ILE A 4 12.07 -9.82 -15.67
N LYS A 5 12.94 -10.21 -16.63
CA LYS A 5 14.36 -9.83 -16.71
C LYS A 5 14.51 -8.37 -16.29
N PHE A 6 14.96 -8.13 -15.05
CA PHE A 6 15.24 -6.79 -14.53
C PHE A 6 16.37 -6.18 -15.37
N SER A 7 15.96 -5.43 -16.38
CA SER A 7 16.87 -4.76 -17.32
C SER A 7 17.37 -3.47 -16.68
N PHE A 8 18.65 -3.16 -16.84
CA PHE A 8 19.31 -1.95 -16.31
C PHE A 8 18.57 -0.64 -16.67
N LEU A 9 17.80 -0.65 -17.76
CA LEU A 9 16.94 0.45 -18.21
C LEU A 9 15.79 0.76 -17.22
N GLN A 10 15.21 -0.26 -16.58
CA GLN A 10 14.17 -0.09 -15.56
C GLN A 10 14.72 0.62 -14.33
N ILE A 11 15.93 0.25 -13.89
CA ILE A 11 16.58 0.87 -12.73
C ILE A 11 16.89 2.36 -12.99
N LYS A 12 17.34 2.72 -14.20
CA LYS A 12 17.60 4.13 -14.56
C LYS A 12 16.35 5.00 -14.56
N LEU A 13 15.17 4.45 -14.83
CA LEU A 13 13.90 5.18 -14.81
C LEU A 13 13.24 5.18 -13.43
N TYR A 14 13.46 4.12 -12.65
CA TYR A 14 12.84 3.94 -11.34
C TYR A 14 13.21 5.04 -10.34
N THR A 15 14.50 5.34 -10.17
CA THR A 15 14.94 6.35 -9.19
C THR A 15 14.45 7.76 -9.54
N PRO A 16 14.59 8.27 -10.78
CA PRO A 16 14.02 9.57 -11.15
C PRO A 16 12.50 9.61 -11.02
N TYR A 17 11.81 8.51 -11.33
CA TYR A 17 10.36 8.43 -11.19
C TYR A 17 9.92 8.50 -9.72
N LEU A 18 10.54 7.74 -8.82
CA LEU A 18 10.27 7.86 -7.39
C LEU A 18 10.54 9.27 -6.88
N LYS A 19 11.63 9.91 -7.34
CA LYS A 19 11.94 11.28 -6.94
C LYS A 19 10.88 12.27 -7.43
N PHE A 20 10.37 12.07 -8.63
CA PHE A 20 9.26 12.85 -9.17
C PHE A 20 8.00 12.71 -8.32
N LEU A 21 7.62 11.48 -7.94
CA LEU A 21 6.45 11.24 -7.09
C LEU A 21 6.61 11.87 -5.71
N GLU A 22 7.77 11.69 -5.07
CA GLU A 22 8.11 12.30 -3.79
C GLU A 22 8.01 13.84 -3.85
N THR A 23 8.58 14.46 -4.90
CA THR A 23 8.58 15.92 -5.06
C THR A 23 7.17 16.48 -5.31
N ASN A 24 6.25 15.65 -5.82
CA ASN A 24 4.86 16.01 -6.05
C ASN A 24 3.92 15.51 -4.95
N PHE A 25 4.43 15.13 -3.77
CA PHE A 25 3.61 14.73 -2.64
C PHE A 25 2.56 15.80 -2.30
N ASN A 26 1.30 15.37 -2.21
CA ASN A 26 0.17 16.22 -1.83
C ASN A 26 -0.50 15.66 -0.58
N ALA A 27 -0.31 16.34 0.55
CA ALA A 27 -0.91 15.97 1.84
C ALA A 27 -2.45 15.92 1.78
N GLY A 28 -3.10 16.70 0.91
CA GLY A 28 -4.56 16.71 0.74
C GLY A 28 -5.13 15.39 0.20
N THR A 29 -4.28 14.51 -0.35
CA THR A 29 -4.69 13.17 -0.81
C THR A 29 -4.77 12.16 0.33
N VAL A 30 -4.08 12.40 1.46
CA VAL A 30 -3.87 11.40 2.51
C VAL A 30 -5.18 10.92 3.13
N GLU A 31 -6.11 11.84 3.40
CA GLU A 31 -7.42 11.51 3.98
C GLU A 31 -8.27 10.62 3.08
N ASN A 32 -8.00 10.61 1.77
CA ASN A 32 -8.78 9.87 0.77
C ASN A 32 -8.07 8.60 0.28
N LEU A 33 -7.02 8.15 0.96
CA LEU A 33 -6.29 6.96 0.58
C LEU A 33 -7.07 5.69 0.90
N MET A 34 -7.12 4.77 -0.07
CA MET A 34 -7.74 3.44 0.08
C MET A 34 -7.28 2.72 1.36
N CYS A 35 -5.98 2.78 1.67
CA CYS A 35 -5.40 2.09 2.82
C CYS A 35 -5.86 2.60 4.20
N ARG A 36 -6.66 3.69 4.26
CA ARG A 36 -7.26 4.17 5.51
C ARG A 36 -8.63 3.57 5.77
N GLU A 37 -9.35 3.14 4.73
CA GLU A 37 -10.75 2.74 4.83
C GLU A 37 -11.02 1.31 4.35
N GLN A 38 -10.07 0.71 3.62
CA GLN A 38 -10.23 -0.59 2.98
C GLN A 38 -9.04 -1.48 3.31
N LEU A 39 -9.33 -2.76 3.51
CA LEU A 39 -8.32 -3.82 3.63
C LEU A 39 -8.38 -4.70 2.39
N SER A 40 -7.23 -5.15 1.93
CA SER A 40 -7.16 -6.19 0.90
C SER A 40 -6.85 -7.55 1.53
N ILE A 41 -7.53 -8.59 1.04
CA ILE A 41 -7.42 -9.96 1.55
C ILE A 41 -7.08 -10.89 0.39
N ASP A 42 -6.04 -11.72 0.55
CA ASP A 42 -5.75 -12.77 -0.44
C ASP A 42 -6.56 -14.05 -0.20
N TYR A 43 -6.47 -14.99 -1.16
CA TYR A 43 -7.22 -16.25 -1.10
C TYR A 43 -6.79 -17.17 0.07
N LEU A 44 -5.63 -16.92 0.68
CA LEU A 44 -5.15 -17.63 1.87
C LEU A 44 -5.62 -16.96 3.17
N GLY A 45 -6.34 -15.84 3.06
CA GLY A 45 -6.82 -15.06 4.19
C GLY A 45 -5.75 -14.18 4.82
N ASN A 46 -4.62 -13.89 4.14
CA ASN A 46 -3.68 -12.89 4.63
C ASN A 46 -4.25 -11.48 4.43
N VAL A 47 -3.99 -10.61 5.41
CA VAL A 47 -4.49 -9.23 5.44
C VAL A 47 -3.40 -8.28 4.95
N TYR A 48 -3.78 -7.31 4.12
CA TYR A 48 -2.92 -6.24 3.59
C TYR A 48 -3.66 -4.90 3.71
N ASP A 49 -2.92 -3.80 3.90
CA ASP A 49 -3.53 -2.48 4.05
C ASP A 49 -4.11 -1.94 2.73
N CYS A 50 -3.63 -2.43 1.58
CA CYS A 50 -4.19 -2.10 0.25
C CYS A 50 -3.79 -3.16 -0.79
N ASP A 51 -4.31 -3.00 -2.02
CA ASP A 51 -3.97 -3.85 -3.17
C ASP A 51 -2.49 -3.75 -3.57
N PHE A 52 -1.87 -2.57 -3.51
CA PHE A 52 -0.42 -2.42 -3.73
C PHE A 52 0.40 -3.19 -2.69
N ASN A 53 0.03 -3.10 -1.41
CA ASN A 53 0.67 -3.88 -0.35
C ASN A 53 0.48 -5.39 -0.61
N GLN A 54 -0.68 -5.83 -1.11
CA GLN A 54 -0.90 -7.22 -1.53
C GLN A 54 -0.02 -7.63 -2.73
N MET A 55 0.10 -6.78 -3.75
CA MET A 55 0.94 -7.03 -4.93
C MET A 55 2.41 -7.17 -4.55
N GLU A 56 2.89 -6.37 -3.60
CA GLU A 56 4.26 -6.38 -3.09
C GLU A 56 4.45 -7.35 -1.91
N ASN A 57 3.41 -8.11 -1.53
CA ASN A 57 3.42 -9.07 -0.42
C ASN A 57 3.84 -8.47 0.93
N VAL A 58 3.47 -7.20 1.16
CA VAL A 58 3.65 -6.46 2.42
C VAL A 58 2.41 -6.62 3.28
N ALA A 59 2.36 -7.70 4.06
CA ALA A 59 1.21 -8.01 4.89
C ALA A 59 1.06 -7.06 6.09
N ALA A 60 -0.20 -6.79 6.47
CA ALA A 60 -0.56 -6.09 7.68
C ALA A 60 -0.03 -6.84 8.90
N ARG A 61 0.43 -6.08 9.90
CA ARG A 61 1.01 -6.63 11.12
C ARG A 61 0.28 -6.15 12.36
N SER A 62 0.24 -7.02 13.35
CA SER A 62 -0.20 -6.64 14.68
C SER A 62 0.79 -5.67 15.34
N VAL A 63 0.38 -5.09 16.46
CA VAL A 63 1.28 -4.31 17.35
C VAL A 63 2.55 -5.09 17.74
N THR A 64 2.48 -6.42 17.82
CA THR A 64 3.62 -7.29 18.15
C THR A 64 4.46 -7.67 16.92
N GLY A 65 4.14 -7.14 15.75
CA GLY A 65 4.81 -7.43 14.48
C GLY A 65 4.37 -8.74 13.83
N GLU A 66 3.33 -9.40 14.35
CA GLU A 66 2.83 -10.67 13.82
C GLU A 66 2.06 -10.45 12.53
N LYS A 67 2.28 -11.30 11.52
CA LYS A 67 1.48 -11.27 10.28
C LYS A 67 0.01 -11.55 10.61
N LEU A 68 -0.88 -10.69 10.11
CA LEU A 68 -2.31 -10.82 10.31
C LEU A 68 -2.97 -11.66 9.23
N THR A 69 -3.97 -12.43 9.67
CA THR A 69 -4.89 -13.20 8.83
C THR A 69 -6.32 -12.92 9.27
N VAL A 70 -7.28 -13.23 8.42
CA VAL A 70 -8.71 -13.09 8.75
C VAL A 70 -9.05 -13.84 10.04
N ASN A 71 -8.50 -15.05 10.25
CA ASN A 71 -8.72 -15.81 11.48
C ASN A 71 -8.27 -15.04 12.73
N LYS A 72 -7.09 -14.40 12.71
CA LYS A 72 -6.59 -13.61 13.84
C LYS A 72 -7.43 -12.36 14.10
N LEU A 73 -7.91 -11.71 13.05
CA LEU A 73 -8.83 -10.57 13.20
C LEU A 73 -10.14 -11.02 13.85
N LEU A 74 -10.68 -12.16 13.43
CA LEU A 74 -11.89 -12.74 14.01
C LEU A 74 -11.69 -13.18 15.47
N GLU A 75 -10.54 -13.76 15.81
CA GLU A 75 -10.17 -14.14 17.18
C GLU A 75 -10.03 -12.91 18.10
N ALA A 76 -9.41 -11.83 17.60
CA ALA A 76 -9.28 -10.58 18.34
C ALA A 76 -10.61 -9.83 18.49
N GLY A 77 -11.52 -10.00 17.54
CA GLY A 77 -12.81 -9.31 17.51
C GLY A 77 -12.72 -7.79 17.29
N SER A 78 -11.55 -7.28 16.88
CA SER A 78 -11.32 -5.87 16.56
C SER A 78 -10.24 -5.71 15.48
N LEU A 79 -10.35 -4.65 14.68
CA LEU A 79 -9.30 -4.21 13.76
C LEU A 79 -8.22 -3.36 14.44
N ASP A 80 -8.42 -2.92 15.68
CA ASP A 80 -7.46 -2.09 16.44
C ASP A 80 -6.11 -2.79 16.69
N ILE A 81 -6.04 -4.10 16.44
CA ILE A 81 -4.77 -4.82 16.46
C ILE A 81 -3.86 -4.43 15.29
N ILE A 82 -4.41 -3.83 14.22
CA ILE A 82 -3.69 -3.15 13.14
C ILE A 82 -3.47 -1.69 13.59
N ASN A 83 -2.25 -1.35 13.99
CA ASN A 83 -1.96 -0.02 14.51
C ASN A 83 -1.48 0.96 13.44
N GLU A 84 -0.83 0.46 12.39
CA GLU A 84 -0.20 1.31 11.38
C GLU A 84 -0.42 0.72 10.00
N VAL A 85 -0.72 1.60 9.05
CA VAL A 85 -0.72 1.28 7.62
C VAL A 85 0.74 1.16 7.18
N HIS A 86 1.12 0.02 6.59
CA HIS A 86 2.47 -0.11 6.07
C HIS A 86 2.66 0.75 4.82
N THR A 87 3.68 1.61 4.86
CA THR A 87 4.08 2.46 3.74
C THR A 87 5.41 2.02 3.13
N ALA A 88 5.57 2.25 1.83
CA ALA A 88 6.81 2.03 1.08
C ALA A 88 6.96 3.09 -0.02
N PHE A 89 8.05 3.04 -0.80
CA PHE A 89 8.31 4.03 -1.85
C PHE A 89 7.20 4.14 -2.90
N TYR A 90 6.49 3.05 -3.20
CA TYR A 90 5.35 3.07 -4.12
C TYR A 90 4.14 3.84 -3.59
N CYS A 91 4.04 4.08 -2.27
CA CYS A 91 2.95 4.87 -1.69
C CYS A 91 2.97 6.32 -2.17
N TYR A 92 4.13 6.84 -2.59
CA TYR A 92 4.19 8.15 -3.25
C TYR A 92 3.35 8.19 -4.54
N GLY A 93 3.11 7.06 -5.20
CA GLY A 93 2.19 6.98 -6.33
C GLY A 93 0.75 7.33 -5.94
N CYS A 94 0.31 6.90 -4.75
CA CYS A 94 -1.03 7.17 -4.24
C CYS A 94 -1.19 8.61 -3.73
N THR A 95 -0.10 9.28 -3.34
CA THR A 95 -0.13 10.61 -2.74
C THR A 95 0.37 11.74 -3.62
N ALA A 96 0.98 11.44 -4.77
CA ALA A 96 1.51 12.46 -5.68
C ALA A 96 0.40 13.15 -6.49
N GLY A 97 0.48 14.47 -6.64
CA GLY A 97 -0.50 15.25 -7.42
C GLY A 97 -1.92 15.14 -6.84
N CYS A 98 -2.89 14.71 -7.63
CA CYS A 98 -4.26 14.48 -7.17
C CYS A 98 -4.47 13.09 -6.55
N GLY A 99 -3.41 12.29 -6.43
CA GLY A 99 -3.46 10.89 -6.02
C GLY A 99 -3.87 9.97 -7.17
N SER A 100 -3.41 8.73 -7.13
CA SER A 100 -3.78 7.67 -8.08
C SER A 100 -4.99 6.88 -7.57
N SER A 101 -6.07 7.54 -7.18
CA SER A 101 -7.29 6.85 -6.77
C SER A 101 -8.30 6.84 -7.92
N CYS A 102 -9.00 5.72 -8.08
CA CYS A 102 -10.15 5.60 -8.98
C CYS A 102 -11.34 6.49 -8.57
N SER A 103 -11.20 7.29 -7.50
CA SER A 103 -12.24 8.20 -6.99
C SER A 103 -12.23 9.60 -7.63
N GLY A 104 -11.37 9.82 -8.63
CA GLY A 104 -11.31 11.10 -9.36
C GLY A 104 -10.40 12.12 -8.69
N ALA A 105 -9.82 13.00 -9.51
CA ALA A 105 -8.98 14.08 -9.02
C ALA A 105 -9.81 14.99 -8.10
N LEU A 106 -9.30 15.25 -6.89
CA LEU A 106 -9.82 16.29 -6.01
C LEU A 106 -9.67 17.64 -6.76
N THR A 107 -10.77 18.11 -7.36
CA THR A 107 -10.90 19.44 -7.97
C THR A 107 -11.18 20.49 -6.93
#